data_AF-A0A8D0HPR8-F1
#
_entry.id   AF-A0A8D0HPR8-F1
#
_cell.length_a   1.000
_cell.length_b   1.000
_cell.length_c   1.000
_cell.angle_alpha   90.00
_cell.angle_beta   90.00
_cell.angle_gamma   90.00
#
_symmetry.space_group_name_H-M   'P 1'
#
loop_
_entity.id
_entity.type
_entity.pdbx_description
1 polymer ?
#
loop_
_entity_poly.entity_id
_entity_poly.type
_entity_poly.pdbx_seq_one_letter_code
_entity_poly.pdbx_strand_id
1 'polypeptide(L)'
;MFFERHLENIMKYYIPGTTDPKQILEVIPLCKEYIRKLEISQFLPPVKLDEKKDDDISDSGSDAGMDEPSMDHFDLSMLVPALSHLEELHLSYGVQDCGMNFEWNLFEFTYRDCCSLASALKKCATLKDGGKQLLEGMSDNKTVVEFDLRLAEVGQESEYFINQTLKANQELARLKALQHVSTTAR
;
A
#
# COMPACT_ATOMS: atom_id res chain seq x y z
N MET A 1 -15.90 0.60 -7.17
CA MET A 1 -16.70 0.80 -8.41
C MET A 1 -16.26 -0.22 -9.48
N PHE A 2 -16.84 -0.22 -10.69
CA PHE A 2 -16.54 -1.21 -11.74
C PHE A 2 -15.09 -1.13 -12.27
N PHE A 3 -14.60 0.08 -12.59
CA PHE A 3 -13.26 0.27 -13.17
C PHE A 3 -12.12 -0.10 -12.21
N GLU A 4 -12.22 0.35 -10.96
CA GLU A 4 -11.27 0.00 -9.90
C GLU A 4 -11.18 -1.52 -9.76
N ARG A 5 -12.34 -2.18 -9.58
CA ARG A 5 -12.38 -3.63 -9.38
C ARG A 5 -11.90 -4.43 -10.59
N HIS A 6 -12.07 -3.91 -11.80
CA HIS A 6 -11.54 -4.54 -13.00
C HIS A 6 -10.00 -4.50 -13.03
N LEU A 7 -9.41 -3.32 -12.82
CA LEU A 7 -7.95 -3.18 -12.76
C LEU A 7 -7.37 -3.97 -11.59
N GLU A 8 -7.98 -3.89 -10.40
CA GLU A 8 -7.60 -4.66 -9.22
C GLU A 8 -7.56 -6.16 -9.53
N ASN A 9 -8.58 -6.69 -10.21
CA ASN A 9 -8.61 -8.10 -10.61
C ASN A 9 -7.47 -8.47 -11.57
N ILE A 10 -7.17 -7.61 -12.56
CA ILE A 10 -6.03 -7.86 -13.47
C ILE A 10 -4.73 -7.91 -12.67
N MET A 11 -4.49 -6.91 -11.81
CA MET A 11 -3.28 -6.83 -10.99
C MET A 11 -3.16 -7.99 -10.00
N LYS A 12 -4.29 -8.40 -9.40
CA LYS A 12 -4.39 -9.50 -8.43
C LYS A 12 -3.92 -10.86 -8.98
N TYR A 13 -4.09 -11.08 -10.28
CA TYR A 13 -3.73 -12.33 -10.96
C TYR A 13 -2.58 -12.17 -11.94
N TYR A 14 -1.94 -11.00 -11.97
CA TYR A 14 -0.79 -10.75 -12.82
C TYR A 14 0.43 -11.49 -12.26
N ILE A 15 0.96 -12.44 -13.03
CA ILE A 15 2.18 -13.18 -12.72
C ILE A 15 3.30 -12.65 -13.62
N PRO A 16 4.35 -11.99 -13.08
CA PRO A 16 5.44 -11.49 -13.91
C PRO A 16 6.17 -12.65 -14.62
N GLY A 17 6.58 -12.39 -15.87
CA GLY A 17 7.17 -13.41 -16.75
C GLY A 17 6.16 -14.35 -17.42
N THR A 18 4.93 -14.46 -16.90
CA THR A 18 3.88 -15.32 -17.48
C THR A 18 2.75 -14.51 -18.12
N THR A 19 2.33 -13.42 -17.49
CA THR A 19 1.21 -12.59 -17.95
C THR A 19 1.71 -11.52 -18.92
N ASP A 20 1.04 -11.34 -20.06
CA ASP A 20 1.37 -10.28 -21.02
C ASP A 20 1.13 -8.89 -20.40
N PRO A 21 2.15 -8.01 -20.28
CA PRO A 21 2.00 -6.65 -19.77
C PRO A 21 0.95 -5.81 -20.52
N LYS A 22 0.64 -6.14 -21.78
CA LYS A 22 -0.39 -5.44 -22.56
C LYS A 22 -1.77 -5.46 -21.91
N GLN A 23 -2.09 -6.49 -21.15
CA GLN A 23 -3.38 -6.58 -20.43
C GLN A 23 -3.61 -5.38 -19.49
N ILE A 24 -2.53 -4.86 -18.89
CA ILE A 24 -2.60 -3.66 -18.05
C ILE A 24 -2.59 -2.40 -18.92
N LEU A 25 -1.69 -2.34 -19.90
CA LEU A 25 -1.49 -1.15 -20.75
C LEU A 25 -2.73 -0.78 -21.57
N GLU A 26 -3.50 -1.77 -22.04
CA GLU A 26 -4.72 -1.55 -22.81
C GLU A 26 -5.88 -1.05 -21.94
N VAL A 27 -5.89 -1.39 -20.65
CA VAL A 27 -6.95 -1.02 -19.72
C VAL A 27 -6.74 0.38 -19.14
N ILE A 28 -5.49 0.80 -18.92
CA ILE A 28 -5.15 2.11 -18.33
C ILE A 28 -5.89 3.28 -19.03
N PRO A 29 -5.86 3.44 -20.38
CA PRO A 29 -6.53 4.55 -21.05
C PRO A 29 -8.04 4.60 -20.84
N LEU A 30 -8.66 3.45 -20.54
CA LEU A 30 -10.10 3.31 -20.37
C LEU A 30 -10.57 3.69 -18.96
N CYS A 31 -9.69 3.59 -17.96
CA CYS A 31 -10.07 3.70 -16.54
C CYS A 31 -9.27 4.73 -15.73
N LYS A 32 -8.13 5.23 -16.21
CA LYS A 32 -7.21 6.09 -15.44
C LYS A 32 -7.85 7.31 -14.78
N GLU A 33 -8.86 7.91 -15.41
CA GLU A 33 -9.54 9.10 -14.89
C GLU A 33 -10.59 8.78 -13.79
N TYR A 34 -10.88 7.49 -13.56
CA TYR A 34 -11.95 7.04 -12.65
C TYR A 34 -11.43 6.32 -11.40
N ILE A 35 -10.13 6.00 -11.36
CA ILE A 35 -9.54 5.23 -10.26
C ILE A 35 -9.04 6.19 -9.20
N ARG A 36 -9.74 6.23 -8.05
CA ARG A 36 -9.32 7.00 -6.87
C ARG A 36 -8.69 6.11 -5.81
N LYS A 37 -9.15 4.86 -5.71
CA LYS A 37 -8.57 3.84 -4.84
C LYS A 37 -8.15 2.63 -5.67
N LEU A 38 -6.96 2.10 -5.38
CA LEU A 38 -6.45 0.85 -5.93
C LEU A 38 -6.10 -0.10 -4.79
N GLU A 39 -6.81 -1.22 -4.70
CA GLU A 39 -6.57 -2.26 -3.69
C GLU A 39 -6.11 -3.58 -4.31
N ILE A 40 -4.82 -3.88 -4.13
CA ILE A 40 -4.20 -5.12 -4.59
C ILE A 40 -3.94 -5.99 -3.37
N SER A 41 -4.91 -6.86 -3.07
CA SER A 41 -4.90 -7.71 -1.85
C SER A 41 -3.88 -8.84 -1.89
N GLN A 42 -3.41 -9.21 -3.07
CA GLN A 42 -2.28 -10.10 -3.30
C GLN A 42 -1.55 -9.60 -4.54
N PHE A 43 -0.24 -9.53 -4.45
CA PHE A 43 0.64 -9.14 -5.53
C PHE A 43 1.58 -10.30 -5.74
N LEU A 44 1.42 -10.98 -6.87
CA LEU A 44 2.05 -12.28 -7.10
C LEU A 44 3.51 -12.09 -7.57
N PRO A 45 4.46 -12.83 -6.97
CA PRO A 45 5.80 -12.90 -7.52
C PRO A 45 5.83 -13.79 -8.76
N PRO A 46 6.95 -13.82 -9.49
CA PRO A 46 7.15 -14.76 -10.57
C PRO A 46 7.05 -16.20 -10.05
N VAL A 47 6.31 -17.05 -10.77
CA VAL A 47 6.16 -18.47 -10.43
C VAL A 47 6.88 -19.27 -11.51
N LYS A 48 7.80 -20.15 -11.10
CA LYS A 48 8.37 -21.17 -11.98
C LYS A 48 7.27 -22.22 -12.18
N LEU A 49 6.67 -22.28 -13.36
CA LEU A 49 5.85 -23.44 -13.71
C LEU A 49 6.81 -24.61 -13.85
N ASP A 50 6.59 -25.69 -13.09
CA ASP A 50 7.33 -26.94 -13.26
C ASP A 50 7.12 -27.43 -14.69
N GLU A 51 8.06 -27.10 -15.58
CA GLU A 51 8.28 -27.89 -16.77
C GLU A 51 8.59 -29.29 -16.24
N LYS A 52 7.71 -30.26 -16.50
CA LYS A 52 7.94 -31.67 -16.18
C LYS A 52 9.31 -32.04 -16.74
N LYS A 53 10.34 -32.04 -15.90
CA LYS A 53 11.59 -32.69 -16.20
C LYS A 53 11.26 -34.17 -16.09
N ASP A 54 11.23 -34.85 -17.23
CA ASP A 54 11.21 -36.30 -17.24
C ASP A 54 12.37 -36.78 -16.35
N ASP A 55 12.00 -37.47 -15.28
CA ASP A 55 12.93 -38.01 -14.29
C ASP A 55 13.84 -39.05 -14.97
N ASP A 56 14.98 -38.62 -15.48
CA ASP A 56 16.10 -39.51 -15.74
C ASP A 56 17.44 -38.80 -15.52
N ILE A 57 18.01 -39.09 -14.34
CA ILE A 57 19.45 -39.21 -14.05
C ILE A 57 20.26 -37.89 -14.03
N SER A 58 20.69 -37.46 -12.85
CA SER A 58 22.11 -37.49 -12.44
C SER A 58 22.34 -36.74 -11.12
N ASP A 59 22.89 -37.48 -10.15
CA ASP A 59 23.55 -36.95 -8.95
C ASP A 59 24.88 -36.30 -9.37
N SER A 60 24.84 -35.00 -9.67
CA SER A 60 26.06 -34.22 -9.87
C SER A 60 25.88 -32.83 -9.26
N GLY A 61 26.39 -32.70 -8.03
CA GLY A 61 26.59 -31.41 -7.41
C GLY A 61 27.64 -30.61 -8.19
N SER A 62 27.18 -29.66 -8.99
CA SER A 62 28.01 -28.54 -9.43
C SER A 62 27.21 -27.25 -9.37
N ASP A 63 27.70 -26.35 -8.54
CA ASP A 63 27.43 -24.90 -8.44
C ASP A 63 27.60 -24.24 -9.82
N ALA A 64 26.56 -24.34 -10.65
CA ALA A 64 26.38 -23.50 -11.81
C ALA A 64 25.50 -22.33 -11.36
N GLY A 65 26.06 -21.11 -11.39
CA GLY A 65 25.33 -19.86 -11.23
C GLY A 65 24.31 -19.69 -12.36
N MET A 66 23.25 -20.50 -12.33
CA MET A 66 22.05 -20.32 -13.10
C MET A 66 21.47 -18.99 -12.64
N ASP A 67 21.26 -18.04 -13.55
CA ASP A 67 20.51 -16.82 -13.28
C ASP A 67 19.18 -17.24 -12.63
N GLU A 68 19.13 -17.19 -11.30
CA GLU A 68 17.91 -17.42 -10.55
C GLU A 68 16.91 -16.39 -11.08
N PRO A 69 15.74 -16.83 -11.60
CA PRO A 69 14.72 -15.91 -12.06
C PRO A 69 14.43 -14.91 -10.96
N SER A 70 14.50 -13.63 -11.30
CA SER A 70 14.26 -12.58 -10.32
C SER A 70 12.90 -12.79 -9.66
N MET A 71 12.80 -12.64 -8.34
CA MET A 71 11.54 -12.77 -7.61
C MET A 71 10.72 -11.46 -7.60
N ASP A 72 11.04 -10.53 -8.49
CA ASP A 72 10.43 -9.19 -8.49
C ASP A 72 9.01 -9.22 -9.03
N HIS A 73 8.15 -8.41 -8.40
CA HIS A 73 6.77 -8.24 -8.79
C HIS A 73 6.65 -7.31 -10.01
N PHE A 74 5.42 -7.04 -10.44
CA PHE A 74 5.18 -6.06 -11.48
C PHE A 74 5.71 -4.66 -11.10
N ASP A 75 6.36 -3.97 -12.04
CA ASP A 75 6.89 -2.63 -11.79
C ASP A 75 5.75 -1.60 -11.70
N LEU A 76 5.37 -1.25 -10.47
CA LEU A 76 4.35 -0.24 -10.17
C LEU A 76 4.68 1.14 -10.74
N SER A 77 5.95 1.42 -11.06
CA SER A 77 6.35 2.67 -11.69
C SER A 77 5.75 2.86 -13.10
N MET A 78 5.28 1.76 -13.72
CA MET A 78 4.57 1.76 -15.00
C MET A 78 3.07 2.03 -14.87
N LEU A 79 2.47 1.73 -13.70
CA LEU A 79 1.02 1.80 -13.48
C LEU A 79 0.62 3.04 -12.68
N VAL A 80 1.15 3.18 -11.47
CA VAL A 80 0.69 4.18 -10.49
C VAL A 80 0.74 5.60 -11.05
N PRO A 81 1.81 6.04 -11.76
CA PRO A 81 1.86 7.39 -12.31
C PRO A 81 0.86 7.64 -13.45
N ALA A 82 0.34 6.59 -14.07
CA ALA A 82 -0.65 6.71 -15.14
C ALA A 82 -2.07 6.95 -14.59
N LEU A 83 -2.32 6.65 -13.31
CA LEU A 83 -3.60 6.85 -12.62
C LEU A 83 -3.66 8.28 -12.06
N SER A 84 -4.07 9.22 -12.89
CA SER A 84 -4.05 10.68 -12.65
C SER A 84 -4.82 11.16 -11.41
N HIS A 85 -5.73 10.33 -10.89
CA HIS A 85 -6.60 10.65 -9.77
C HIS A 85 -6.46 9.68 -8.59
N LEU A 86 -5.40 8.87 -8.55
CA LEU A 86 -5.19 7.90 -7.48
C LEU A 86 -4.89 8.60 -6.15
N GLU A 87 -5.75 8.40 -5.17
CA GLU A 87 -5.67 8.98 -3.83
C GLU A 87 -5.26 7.96 -2.77
N GLU A 88 -5.61 6.69 -2.99
CA GLU A 88 -5.41 5.60 -2.03
C GLU A 88 -4.81 4.38 -2.74
N LEU A 89 -3.64 3.92 -2.27
CA LEU A 89 -2.98 2.71 -2.75
C LEU A 89 -2.85 1.71 -1.59
N HIS A 90 -3.51 0.57 -1.72
CA HIS A 90 -3.43 -0.53 -0.78
C HIS A 90 -2.77 -1.72 -1.48
N LEU A 91 -1.67 -2.21 -0.92
CA LEU A 91 -0.84 -3.22 -1.57
C LEU A 91 -0.38 -4.27 -0.55
N SER A 92 -0.48 -5.54 -0.93
CA SER A 92 0.05 -6.66 -0.16
C SER A 92 0.94 -7.52 -1.06
N TYR A 93 2.25 -7.49 -0.81
CA TYR A 93 3.23 -8.38 -1.44
C TYR A 93 3.05 -9.77 -0.85
N GLY A 94 2.61 -10.72 -1.65
CA GLY A 94 2.24 -12.03 -1.14
C GLY A 94 1.09 -12.68 -1.87
N VAL A 95 0.94 -13.98 -1.62
CA VAL A 95 -0.08 -14.83 -2.21
C VAL A 95 -1.12 -15.19 -1.15
N GLN A 96 -2.40 -15.07 -1.48
CA GLN A 96 -3.49 -15.55 -0.62
C GLN A 96 -3.81 -17.01 -0.96
N ASP A 97 -4.33 -17.76 0.02
CA ASP A 97 -4.89 -19.10 -0.17
C ASP A 97 -3.95 -20.14 -0.83
N CYS A 98 -2.62 -20.02 -0.62
CA CYS A 98 -1.62 -20.92 -1.21
C CYS A 98 -1.70 -22.39 -0.73
N GLY A 99 -2.45 -22.66 0.35
CA GLY A 99 -2.70 -24.02 0.84
C GLY A 99 -1.42 -24.80 1.12
N MET A 100 -1.27 -25.96 0.47
CA MET A 100 -0.08 -26.81 0.61
C MET A 100 1.10 -26.39 -0.29
N ASN A 101 0.90 -25.47 -1.23
CA ASN A 101 1.95 -24.95 -2.13
C ASN A 101 2.64 -23.72 -1.50
N PHE A 102 2.83 -23.73 -0.18
CA PHE A 102 3.43 -22.63 0.54
C PHE A 102 4.95 -22.64 0.39
N GLU A 103 5.51 -21.52 -0.05
CA GLU A 103 6.93 -21.23 -0.03
C GLU A 103 7.17 -19.83 0.55
N TRP A 104 8.25 -19.64 1.31
CA TRP A 104 8.58 -18.35 1.95
C TRP A 104 8.83 -17.23 0.95
N ASN A 105 9.42 -17.56 -0.19
CA ASN A 105 9.72 -16.66 -1.29
C ASN A 105 8.45 -16.03 -1.91
N LEU A 106 7.27 -16.65 -1.75
CA LEU A 106 6.00 -16.12 -2.26
C LEU A 106 5.57 -14.81 -1.59
N PHE A 107 6.16 -14.49 -0.45
CA PHE A 107 5.90 -13.28 0.34
C PHE A 107 7.13 -12.36 0.39
N GLU A 108 8.14 -12.63 -0.43
CA GLU A 108 9.37 -11.86 -0.45
C GLU A 108 9.11 -10.47 -1.05
N PHE A 109 9.48 -9.43 -0.31
CA PHE A 109 9.50 -8.05 -0.80
C PHE A 109 10.94 -7.69 -1.17
N THR A 110 11.24 -7.68 -2.47
CA THR A 110 12.63 -7.54 -2.93
C THR A 110 13.13 -6.10 -2.87
N TYR A 111 14.45 -5.92 -3.02
CA TYR A 111 15.02 -4.59 -3.17
C TYR A 111 14.46 -3.84 -4.40
N ARG A 112 14.23 -4.55 -5.52
CA ARG A 112 13.67 -3.94 -6.73
C ARG A 112 12.20 -3.57 -6.55
N ASP A 113 11.43 -4.36 -5.79
CA ASP A 113 10.07 -3.99 -5.40
C ASP A 113 10.04 -2.69 -4.61
N CYS A 114 10.98 -2.53 -3.66
CA CYS A 114 11.14 -1.30 -2.89
C CYS A 114 11.48 -0.10 -3.80
N CYS A 115 12.42 -0.25 -4.73
CA CYS A 115 12.74 0.80 -5.70
C CYS A 115 11.56 1.15 -6.61
N SER A 116 10.84 0.14 -7.09
CA SER A 116 9.65 0.29 -7.93
C SER A 116 8.56 1.08 -7.20
N LEU A 117 8.25 0.68 -5.96
CA LEU A 117 7.26 1.36 -5.12
C LEU A 117 7.69 2.80 -4.82
N ALA A 118 8.95 3.03 -4.42
CA ALA A 118 9.45 4.38 -4.15
C ALA A 118 9.36 5.29 -5.40
N SER A 119 9.71 4.76 -6.58
CA SER A 119 9.61 5.46 -7.86
C SER A 119 8.16 5.79 -8.22
N ALA A 120 7.25 4.84 -8.01
CA ALA A 120 5.82 5.00 -8.21
C ALA A 120 5.23 6.09 -7.30
N LEU A 121 5.48 6.01 -6.00
CA LEU A 121 5.01 6.97 -5.00
C LEU A 121 5.56 8.37 -5.28
N LYS A 122 6.84 8.50 -5.61
CA LYS A 122 7.47 9.79 -5.93
C LYS A 122 6.83 10.49 -7.14
N LYS A 123 6.33 9.74 -8.11
CA LYS A 123 5.69 10.26 -9.33
C LYS A 123 4.19 10.49 -9.15
N CYS A 124 3.57 9.97 -8.10
CA CYS A 124 2.14 10.10 -7.83
C CYS A 124 1.86 11.25 -6.87
N ALA A 125 1.44 12.40 -7.41
CA ALA A 125 1.20 13.60 -6.61
C ALA A 125 -0.16 13.62 -5.90
N THR A 126 -1.07 12.71 -6.24
CA THR A 126 -2.46 12.71 -5.78
C THR A 126 -2.72 11.82 -4.58
N LEU A 127 -1.77 10.95 -4.19
CA LEU A 127 -1.90 10.14 -3.00
C LEU A 127 -2.09 11.02 -1.77
N LYS A 128 -3.04 10.64 -0.92
CA LYS A 128 -3.37 11.41 0.27
C LYS A 128 -2.18 11.44 1.23
N ASP A 129 -1.68 12.64 1.49
CA ASP A 129 -0.69 12.90 2.52
C ASP A 129 -1.19 12.41 3.88
N GLY A 130 -0.42 11.53 4.53
CA GLY A 130 -0.79 10.96 5.82
C GLY A 130 -1.02 12.04 6.89
N GLY A 131 -0.25 13.13 6.83
CA GLY A 131 -0.45 14.31 7.68
C GLY A 131 -1.79 15.01 7.45
N LYS A 132 -2.23 15.18 6.20
CA LYS A 132 -3.54 15.73 5.86
C LYS A 132 -4.68 14.83 6.33
N GLN A 133 -4.54 13.51 6.20
CA GLN A 133 -5.54 12.55 6.70
C GLN A 133 -5.65 12.62 8.22
N LEU A 134 -4.52 12.72 8.93
CA LEU A 134 -4.51 12.93 10.38
C LEU A 134 -5.17 14.26 10.75
N LEU A 135 -4.90 15.34 10.02
CA LEU A 135 -5.53 16.63 10.23
C LEU A 135 -7.06 16.56 10.06
N GLU A 136 -7.56 15.93 9.01
CA GLU A 136 -8.98 15.76 8.75
C GLU A 136 -9.65 15.02 9.93
N GLY A 137 -9.11 13.86 10.33
CA GLY A 137 -9.63 13.10 11.47
C GLY A 137 -9.56 13.86 12.80
N MET A 138 -8.49 14.62 13.04
CA MET A 138 -8.33 15.42 14.24
C MET A 138 -9.31 16.60 14.29
N SER A 139 -9.61 17.23 13.16
CA SER A 139 -10.50 18.39 13.08
C SER A 139 -11.92 18.06 13.58
N ASP A 140 -12.39 16.84 13.31
CA ASP A 140 -13.69 16.33 13.78
C ASP A 140 -13.63 15.79 15.22
N ASN A 141 -12.44 15.40 15.70
CA ASN A 141 -12.26 14.83 17.03
C ASN A 141 -12.30 15.91 18.13
N LYS A 142 -13.22 15.77 19.10
CA LYS A 142 -13.37 16.70 20.25
C LYS A 142 -12.92 16.13 21.59
N THR A 143 -12.22 15.00 21.57
CA THR A 143 -11.93 14.20 22.77
C THR A 143 -10.45 13.92 22.99
N VAL A 144 -9.66 13.78 21.93
CA VAL A 144 -8.21 13.54 22.01
C VAL A 144 -7.53 14.82 22.49
N VAL A 145 -6.77 14.71 23.58
CA VAL A 145 -6.08 15.83 24.25
C VAL A 145 -4.56 15.79 24.08
N GLU A 146 -4.02 14.64 23.68
CA GLU A 146 -2.60 14.43 23.41
C GLU A 146 -2.46 13.53 22.17
N PHE A 147 -1.54 13.89 21.27
CA PHE A 147 -1.25 13.12 20.06
C PHE A 147 0.19 13.40 19.64
N ASP A 148 1.05 12.38 19.67
CA ASP A 148 2.48 12.51 19.38
C ASP A 148 2.76 12.29 17.89
N LEU A 149 3.30 13.31 17.24
CA LEU A 149 3.62 13.31 15.81
C LEU A 149 5.13 13.28 15.54
N ARG A 150 5.97 13.05 16.56
CA ARG A 150 7.42 12.98 16.37
C ARG A 150 7.76 11.85 15.41
N LEU A 151 8.61 12.14 14.43
CA LEU A 151 9.06 11.21 13.39
C LEU A 151 7.95 10.70 12.45
N ALA A 152 6.77 11.32 12.44
CA ALA A 152 5.65 10.94 11.56
C ALA A 152 5.66 11.63 10.19
N GLU A 153 6.68 12.46 9.91
CA GLU A 153 6.84 13.26 8.67
C GLU A 153 5.56 14.02 8.24
N VAL A 154 4.78 14.48 9.22
CA VAL A 154 3.58 15.30 8.97
C VAL A 154 4.01 16.69 8.50
N GLY A 155 3.39 17.19 7.43
CA GLY A 155 3.65 18.54 6.93
C GLY A 155 3.40 19.62 8.01
N GLN A 156 4.22 20.68 8.01
CA GLN A 156 4.18 21.74 9.03
C GLN A 156 2.79 22.38 9.21
N GLU A 157 2.07 22.57 8.10
CA GLU A 157 0.70 23.09 8.13
C GLU A 157 -0.27 22.14 8.85
N SER A 158 -0.23 20.85 8.50
CA SER A 158 -1.03 19.81 9.16
C SER A 158 -0.72 19.70 10.64
N GLU A 159 0.57 19.68 11.00
CA GLU A 159 1.01 19.63 12.40
C GLU A 159 0.53 20.86 13.19
N TYR A 160 0.59 22.05 12.60
CA TYR A 160 0.09 23.28 13.24
C TYR A 160 -1.41 23.17 13.57
N PHE A 161 -2.24 22.78 12.61
CA PHE A 161 -3.68 22.70 12.82
C PHE A 161 -4.09 21.56 13.76
N ILE A 162 -3.39 20.42 13.73
CA ILE A 162 -3.58 19.33 14.70
C ILE A 162 -3.32 19.84 16.12
N ASN A 163 -2.22 20.58 16.32
CA ASN A 163 -1.88 21.16 17.62
C ASN A 163 -2.91 22.19 18.12
N GLN A 164 -3.52 22.98 17.23
CA GLN A 164 -4.62 23.87 17.61
C GLN A 164 -5.85 23.09 18.09
N THR A 165 -6.16 21.98 17.43
CA THR A 165 -7.28 21.11 17.82
C THR A 165 -7.04 20.46 19.19
N LEU A 166 -5.82 19.99 19.45
CA LEU A 166 -5.44 19.44 20.77
C LEU A 166 -5.63 20.47 21.89
N LYS A 167 -5.18 21.72 21.68
CA LYS A 167 -5.36 22.81 22.67
C LYS A 167 -6.84 23.08 22.95
N ALA A 168 -7.68 23.11 21.92
CA ALA A 168 -9.12 23.28 22.09
C ALA A 168 -9.73 22.14 22.90
N ASN A 169 -9.33 20.89 22.62
CA ASN A 169 -9.82 19.71 23.33
C ASN A 169 -9.35 19.68 24.80
N GLN A 170 -8.11 20.09 25.07
CA GLN A 170 -7.59 20.25 26.44
C GLN A 170 -8.42 21.26 27.24
N GLU A 171 -8.77 22.40 26.64
CA GLU A 171 -9.60 23.40 27.29
C GLU A 171 -11.03 22.88 27.53
N LEU A 172 -11.62 22.18 26.56
CA LEU A 172 -12.92 21.52 26.73
C LEU A 172 -12.89 20.50 27.86
N ALA A 173 -11.83 19.69 27.96
CA ALA A 173 -11.66 18.72 29.03
C ALA A 173 -11.53 19.42 30.39
N ARG A 174 -10.77 20.51 30.47
CA ARG A 174 -10.60 21.33 31.68
C ARG A 174 -11.93 21.93 32.15
N LEU A 175 -12.71 22.51 31.24
CA LEU A 175 -14.02 23.10 31.57
C LEU A 175 -15.01 22.05 32.07
N LYS A 176 -15.04 20.86 31.44
CA LYS A 176 -15.86 19.73 31.89
C LYS A 176 -15.48 19.29 33.30
N ALA A 177 -14.19 19.22 33.61
CA ALA A 177 -13.71 18.87 34.95
C ALA A 177 -14.17 19.88 36.01
N LEU A 178 -14.10 21.19 35.71
CA LEU A 178 -14.54 22.24 36.63
C LEU A 178 -16.06 22.22 36.90
N GLN A 179 -16.87 21.93 35.88
CA GLN A 179 -18.31 21.76 36.04
C GLN A 179 -18.65 20.57 36.93
N HIS A 180 -17.93 19.46 36.77
CA HIS A 180 -18.13 18.26 37.59
C HIS A 180 -17.81 18.53 39.06
N VAL A 181 -16.68 19.18 39.36
CA VAL A 181 -16.30 19.58 40.73
C VAL A 181 -17.34 20.50 41.38
N SER A 182 -17.93 21.43 40.62
CA SER A 182 -18.95 22.36 41.13
C SER A 182 -20.29 21.67 41.44
N THR A 183 -20.57 20.54 40.80
CA THR A 183 -21.82 19.79 40.97
C THR A 183 -21.75 18.80 42.15
N THR A 184 -20.58 18.23 42.42
CA THR A 184 -20.37 17.33 43.58
C THR A 184 -20.23 18.09 44.91
N ALA A 185 -19.93 19.39 44.88
CA ALA A 185 -19.75 20.23 46.08
C ALA A 185 -21.04 20.87 46.62
N ARG A 186 -22.22 20.54 46.07
CA ARG A 186 -23.55 20.93 46.56
C ARG A 186 -24.31 19.71 47.05
#